data_AF-A0A7Y0N2Z2-F1
#
_entry.id   AF-A0A7Y0N2Z2-F1
#
_cell.length_a   1.000
_cell.length_b   1.000
_cell.length_c   1.000
_cell.angle_alpha   90.00
_cell.angle_beta   90.00
_cell.angle_gamma   90.00
#
_symmetry.space_group_name_H-M   'P 1'
#
loop_
_entity.id
_entity.type
_entity.pdbx_description
1 polymer ?
#
loop_
_entity_poly.entity_id
_entity_poly.type
_entity_poly.pdbx_seq_one_letter_code
_entity_poly.pdbx_strand_id
1 'polypeptide(L)'
;HIKRGLTQAVTQGTQNVPGLQDTLVRSKANIQRVVEQARFDGQKVIDNELHLKLDKADIRRFSIPGLNVHRLSDRAEQIRLDFPQGQAVMIQFDGQSDGARTVKMLDRSLIAMGMRASLAEDGTILFEARDNAYQQMQQKVLVTGEGH
;
A
#
# COMPACT_ATOMS: atom_id res chain seq x y z
N HIS A 1 16.57 -3.18 31.07
CA HIS A 1 17.65 -4.14 31.36
C HIS A 1 18.83 -4.03 30.39
N ILE A 2 18.62 -4.04 29.07
CA ILE A 2 19.72 -3.97 28.09
C ILE A 2 20.62 -2.72 28.21
N LYS A 3 20.02 -1.55 28.46
CA LYS A 3 20.72 -0.26 28.58
C LYS A 3 21.78 -0.31 29.69
N ARG A 4 21.43 -0.89 30.85
CA ARG A 4 22.35 -1.04 32.00
C ARG A 4 23.50 -1.98 31.67
N GLY A 5 23.24 -3.12 31.02
CA GLY A 5 24.28 -4.05 30.59
C GLY A 5 25.23 -3.46 29.56
N LEU A 6 24.71 -2.70 28.59
CA LEU A 6 25.52 -1.96 27.62
C LEU A 6 26.36 -0.87 28.28
N THR A 7 25.79 -0.09 29.22
CA THR A 7 26.54 0.91 29.97
C THR A 7 27.68 0.27 30.76
N GLN A 8 27.43 -0.85 31.45
CA GLN A 8 28.47 -1.59 32.17
C GLN A 8 29.56 -2.12 31.23
N ALA A 9 29.18 -2.62 30.05
CA ALA A 9 30.12 -3.11 29.04
C ALA A 9 31.01 -1.99 28.45
N VAL A 10 30.47 -0.78 28.30
CA VAL A 10 31.23 0.40 27.86
C VAL A 10 32.23 0.82 28.93
N THR A 11 31.87 0.74 30.21
CA THR A 11 32.75 1.17 31.31
C THR A 11 33.78 0.10 31.71
N GLN A 12 33.44 -1.19 31.62
CA GLN A 12 34.24 -2.28 32.20
C GLN A 12 34.68 -3.32 31.16
N GLY A 13 34.30 -3.17 29.89
CA GLY A 13 34.56 -4.14 28.83
C GLY A 13 33.51 -5.26 28.77
N THR A 14 33.23 -5.73 27.56
CA THR A 14 32.18 -6.74 27.27
C THR A 14 32.43 -8.10 27.91
N GLN A 15 33.69 -8.42 28.22
CA GLN A 15 34.10 -9.68 28.86
C GLN A 15 33.76 -9.74 30.36
N ASN A 16 33.57 -8.58 31.00
CA ASN A 16 33.34 -8.47 32.45
C ASN A 16 31.86 -8.41 32.83
N VAL A 17 30.94 -8.58 31.87
CA VAL A 17 29.50 -8.60 32.09
C VAL A 17 28.94 -9.99 31.73
N PRO A 18 28.79 -10.90 32.71
CA PRO A 18 28.29 -12.25 32.47
C PRO A 18 26.92 -12.26 31.78
N GLY A 19 26.75 -13.10 30.76
CA GLY A 19 25.47 -13.25 30.05
C GLY A 19 25.04 -12.06 29.20
N LEU A 20 25.91 -11.05 29.02
CA LEU A 20 25.63 -9.89 28.17
C LEU A 20 25.40 -10.29 26.72
N GLN A 21 26.21 -11.22 26.19
CA GLN A 21 26.08 -11.69 24.81
C GLN A 21 24.71 -12.32 24.54
N ASP A 22 24.28 -13.26 25.40
CA ASP A 22 22.95 -13.88 25.29
C ASP A 22 21.81 -12.88 25.44
N THR A 23 21.99 -11.88 26.30
CA THR A 23 21.02 -10.81 26.52
C THR A 23 20.91 -9.90 25.29
N LEU A 24 22.04 -9.60 24.63
CA LEU A 24 22.08 -8.82 23.39
C LEU A 24 21.44 -9.57 22.22
N VAL A 25 21.74 -10.87 22.08
CA VAL A 25 21.13 -11.73 21.05
C VAL A 25 19.61 -11.78 21.21
N ARG A 26 19.12 -12.05 22.42
CA ARG A 26 17.68 -12.08 22.71
C ARG A 26 17.00 -10.74 22.46
N SER A 27 17.65 -9.66 22.87
CA SER A 27 17.07 -8.32 22.69
C SER A 27 17.07 -7.87 21.24
N LYS A 28 18.11 -8.21 20.45
CA LYS A 28 18.14 -7.98 19.01
C LYS A 28 16.98 -8.71 18.32
N ALA A 29 16.79 -9.99 18.63
CA ALA A 29 15.69 -10.77 18.09
C ALA A 29 14.32 -10.18 18.49
N ASN A 30 14.20 -9.65 19.70
CA ASN A 30 12.98 -8.97 20.15
C ASN A 30 12.70 -7.67 19.38
N ILE A 31 13.73 -6.83 19.21
CA ILE A 31 13.63 -5.58 18.44
C ILE A 31 13.27 -5.88 16.99
N GLN A 32 13.93 -6.85 16.36
CA GLN A 32 13.61 -7.27 14.99
C GLN A 32 12.15 -7.71 14.86
N ARG A 33 11.66 -8.53 15.79
CA ARG A 33 10.26 -8.98 15.78
C ARG A 33 9.29 -7.80 15.91
N VAL A 34 9.53 -6.88 16.84
CA VAL A 34 8.69 -5.69 17.03
C VAL A 34 8.71 -4.81 15.76
N VAL A 35 9.87 -4.63 15.13
CA VAL A 35 10.02 -3.87 13.88
C VAL A 35 9.32 -4.55 12.70
N GLU A 36 9.34 -5.87 12.62
CA GLU A 36 8.64 -6.65 11.57
C GLU A 36 7.13 -6.69 11.77
N GLN A 37 6.68 -6.68 13.03
CA GLN A 37 5.27 -6.70 13.42
C GLN A 37 4.63 -5.31 13.46
N ALA A 38 5.44 -4.25 13.59
CA ALA A 38 4.97 -2.87 13.54
C ALA A 38 4.46 -2.56 12.13
N ARG A 39 3.15 -2.74 11.97
CA ARG A 39 2.42 -2.52 10.73
C ARG A 39 1.28 -1.54 10.94
N PHE A 40 1.04 -0.74 9.92
CA PHE A 40 -0.15 0.10 9.78
C PHE A 40 -0.77 -0.23 8.41
N ASP A 41 -2.06 -0.52 8.37
CA ASP A 41 -2.76 -0.99 7.16
C ASP A 41 -2.06 -2.15 6.41
N GLY A 42 -1.49 -3.08 7.19
CA GLY A 42 -0.83 -4.29 6.69
C GLY A 42 0.62 -4.10 6.20
N GLN A 43 1.16 -2.88 6.22
CA GLN A 43 2.52 -2.57 5.75
C GLN A 43 3.46 -2.15 6.87
N LYS A 44 4.76 -2.48 6.74
CA LYS A 44 5.83 -2.18 7.72
C LYS A 44 6.08 -0.67 7.80
N VAL A 45 6.03 -0.09 8.99
CA VAL A 45 6.16 1.38 9.23
C VAL A 45 7.44 1.80 9.97
N ILE A 46 8.21 0.83 10.46
CA ILE A 46 9.48 1.09 11.14
C ILE A 46 10.59 0.52 10.25
N ASP A 47 11.62 1.32 9.98
CA ASP A 47 12.77 0.85 9.21
C ASP A 47 13.81 0.14 10.10
N ASN A 48 14.89 -0.34 9.48
CA ASN A 48 15.93 -1.08 10.18
C ASN A 48 16.82 -0.18 11.08
N GLU A 49 16.66 1.15 10.98
CA GLU A 49 17.31 2.14 11.84
C GLU A 49 16.39 2.60 12.98
N LEU A 50 15.22 1.96 13.13
CA LEU A 50 14.18 2.31 14.11
C LEU A 50 13.56 3.68 13.89
N HIS A 51 13.72 4.25 12.69
CA HIS A 51 13.00 5.47 12.33
C HIS A 51 11.57 5.11 11.97
N LEU A 52 10.65 5.83 12.62
CA LEU A 52 9.24 5.81 12.28
C LEU A 52 9.06 6.48 10.92
N LYS A 53 8.88 5.67 9.87
CA LYS A 53 8.60 6.15 8.52
C LYS A 53 7.10 6.22 8.32
N LEU A 54 6.51 7.29 8.87
CA LEU A 54 5.14 7.68 8.56
C LEU A 54 5.04 8.38 7.20
N ASP A 55 6.13 8.66 6.49
CA ASP A 55 6.13 9.36 5.19
C ASP A 55 5.54 8.54 4.02
N LYS A 56 4.84 7.43 4.30
CA LYS A 56 3.89 6.80 3.36
C LYS A 56 2.41 7.03 3.74
N ALA A 57 2.13 7.85 4.76
CA ALA A 57 0.80 8.10 5.32
C ALA A 57 -0.12 8.90 4.41
N ASP A 58 0.37 9.43 3.29
CA ASP A 58 -0.49 10.10 2.32
C ASP A 58 -1.01 9.15 1.24
N ILE A 59 -0.84 7.82 1.31
CA ILE A 59 -1.47 6.95 0.30
C ILE A 59 -2.88 6.59 0.74
N ARG A 60 -3.87 7.18 0.07
CA ARG A 60 -5.30 6.88 0.25
C ARG A 60 -5.71 5.76 -0.68
N ARG A 61 -6.43 4.79 -0.13
CA ARG A 61 -7.08 3.71 -0.87
C ARG A 61 -8.55 3.96 -1.03
N PHE A 62 -9.08 3.69 -2.21
CA PHE A 62 -10.52 3.75 -2.46
C PHE A 62 -10.91 2.78 -3.56
N SER A 63 -12.19 2.46 -3.61
CA SER A 63 -12.83 1.76 -4.72
C SER A 63 -13.88 2.67 -5.33
N ILE A 64 -14.23 2.39 -6.58
CA ILE A 64 -15.31 3.10 -7.29
C ILE A 64 -16.55 2.19 -7.23
N PRO A 65 -17.65 2.64 -6.58
CA PRO A 65 -18.88 1.85 -6.55
C PRO A 65 -19.35 1.47 -7.95
N GLY A 66 -19.72 0.20 -8.15
CA GLY A 66 -20.15 -0.32 -9.46
C GLY A 66 -19.03 -0.76 -10.40
N LEU A 67 -17.77 -0.43 -10.11
CA LEU A 67 -16.60 -0.89 -10.85
C LEU A 67 -16.03 -2.18 -10.22
N ASN A 68 -16.54 -3.32 -10.67
CA ASN A 68 -16.10 -4.64 -10.23
C ASN A 68 -15.93 -5.56 -11.44
N VAL A 69 -14.80 -6.26 -11.51
CA VAL A 69 -14.43 -7.03 -12.71
C VAL A 69 -15.33 -8.26 -12.93
N HIS A 70 -15.91 -8.81 -11.87
CA HIS A 70 -16.88 -9.92 -11.95
C HIS A 70 -18.29 -9.45 -12.33
N ARG A 71 -18.62 -8.16 -12.14
CA ARG A 71 -19.89 -7.60 -12.63
C ARG A 71 -19.84 -7.30 -14.14
N LEU A 72 -18.64 -7.07 -14.64
CA LEU A 72 -18.34 -6.63 -16.01
C LEU A 72 -17.93 -7.80 -16.93
N SER A 73 -18.04 -9.04 -16.45
CA SER A 73 -17.76 -10.25 -17.24
C SER A 73 -18.91 -10.63 -18.18
N ASP A 74 -20.13 -10.18 -17.91
CA ASP A 74 -21.32 -10.66 -18.65
C ASP A 74 -21.65 -9.79 -19.86
N ARG A 75 -21.06 -8.59 -19.97
CA ARG A 75 -21.28 -7.65 -21.09
C ARG A 75 -20.00 -6.91 -21.42
N ALA A 76 -19.77 -6.75 -22.73
CA ALA A 76 -18.72 -5.86 -23.19
C ALA A 76 -19.13 -4.41 -22.84
N GLU A 77 -18.36 -3.77 -21.98
CA GLU A 77 -18.62 -2.43 -21.49
C GLU A 77 -17.35 -1.58 -21.60
N GLN A 78 -17.52 -0.35 -22.09
CA GLN A 78 -16.47 0.65 -22.08
C GLN A 78 -16.74 1.63 -20.94
N ILE A 79 -15.85 1.65 -19.96
CA ILE A 79 -15.93 2.54 -18.82
C ILE A 79 -14.91 3.67 -19.02
N ARG A 80 -15.38 4.90 -18.89
CA ARG A 80 -14.55 6.10 -18.86
C ARG A 80 -14.42 6.58 -17.42
N LEU A 81 -13.18 6.64 -16.95
CA LEU A 81 -12.83 7.27 -15.69
C LEU A 81 -12.28 8.66 -15.97
N ASP A 82 -13.06 9.70 -15.67
CA ASP A 82 -12.60 11.08 -15.78
C ASP A 82 -11.94 11.53 -14.46
N PHE A 83 -10.65 11.86 -14.53
CA PHE A 83 -9.91 12.39 -13.39
C PHE A 83 -9.89 13.93 -13.43
N PRO A 84 -9.99 14.62 -12.27
CA PRO A 84 -10.05 16.08 -12.17
C PRO A 84 -8.90 16.84 -12.84
N GLN A 85 -7.75 16.20 -13.01
CA GLN A 85 -6.59 16.77 -13.71
C GLN A 85 -6.74 16.78 -15.25
N GLY A 86 -7.92 16.43 -15.78
CA GLY A 86 -8.26 16.50 -17.20
C GLY A 86 -7.84 15.27 -18.01
N GLN A 87 -7.36 14.21 -17.36
CA GLN A 87 -7.04 12.94 -18.01
C GLN A 87 -8.20 11.96 -17.83
N ALA A 88 -8.63 11.36 -18.94
CA ALA A 88 -9.63 10.30 -18.93
C ALA A 88 -8.94 8.98 -19.24
N VAL A 89 -9.21 7.95 -18.43
CA VAL A 89 -8.76 6.60 -18.71
C VAL A 89 -9.95 5.79 -19.20
N MET A 90 -9.82 5.27 -20.41
CA MET A 90 -10.78 4.34 -20.98
C MET A 90 -10.39 2.93 -20.58
N ILE A 91 -11.32 2.21 -19.98
CA ILE A 91 -11.20 0.81 -19.66
C ILE A 91 -12.20 0.07 -20.53
N GLN A 92 -11.70 -0.90 -21.30
CA GLN A 92 -12.54 -1.79 -22.09
C GLN A 92 -12.62 -3.12 -21.36
N PHE A 93 -13.84 -3.50 -21.00
CA PHE A 93 -14.19 -4.85 -20.59
C PHE A 93 -14.87 -5.48 -21.78
N ASP A 94 -14.36 -6.59 -22.28
CA ASP A 94 -14.91 -7.31 -23.43
C ASP A 94 -15.72 -8.55 -22.99
N GLY A 95 -15.94 -8.73 -21.68
CA GLY A 95 -16.64 -9.88 -21.09
C GLY A 95 -15.93 -11.23 -21.26
N GLN A 96 -14.74 -11.27 -21.87
CA GLN A 96 -13.99 -12.49 -22.19
C GLN A 96 -12.53 -12.43 -21.71
N SER A 97 -12.01 -11.22 -21.48
CA SER A 97 -10.66 -10.95 -21.02
C SER A 97 -10.48 -11.25 -19.54
N ASP A 98 -9.30 -11.76 -19.22
CA ASP A 98 -8.80 -11.89 -17.86
C ASP A 98 -8.83 -10.52 -17.14
N GLY A 99 -9.68 -10.40 -16.11
CA GLY A 99 -9.83 -9.19 -15.33
C GLY A 99 -8.51 -8.68 -14.75
N ALA A 100 -7.57 -9.57 -14.43
CA ALA A 100 -6.25 -9.18 -13.95
C ALA A 100 -5.43 -8.47 -15.04
N ARG A 101 -5.61 -8.84 -16.31
CA ARG A 101 -4.96 -8.18 -17.45
C ARG A 101 -5.51 -6.77 -17.66
N THR A 102 -6.83 -6.60 -17.60
CA THR A 102 -7.49 -5.30 -17.73
C THR A 102 -7.05 -4.36 -16.60
N VAL A 103 -7.01 -4.84 -15.35
CA VAL A 103 -6.53 -4.05 -14.21
C VAL A 103 -5.05 -3.68 -14.34
N LYS A 104 -4.20 -4.56 -14.89
CA LYS A 104 -2.79 -4.20 -15.17
C LYS A 104 -2.64 -3.12 -16.23
N MET A 105 -3.49 -3.12 -17.27
CA MET A 105 -3.49 -2.05 -18.26
C MET A 105 -3.96 -0.72 -17.65
N LEU A 106 -4.99 -0.78 -16.79
CA LEU A 106 -5.42 0.36 -15.99
C LEU A 106 -4.29 0.89 -15.10
N ASP A 107 -3.62 0.03 -14.31
CA ASP A 107 -2.51 0.42 -13.43
C ASP A 107 -1.43 1.18 -14.19
N ARG A 108 -1.05 0.70 -15.38
CA ARG A 108 -0.06 1.36 -16.24
C ARG A 108 -0.47 2.78 -16.66
N SER A 109 -1.74 2.98 -16.99
CA SER A 109 -2.28 4.29 -17.37
C SER A 109 -2.35 5.26 -16.18
N LEU A 110 -2.47 4.73 -14.96
CA LEU A 110 -2.58 5.52 -13.73
C LEU A 110 -1.24 5.98 -13.15
N ILE A 111 -0.12 5.31 -13.49
CA ILE A 111 1.22 5.63 -12.95
C ILE A 111 1.60 7.09 -13.21
N ALA A 112 1.31 7.60 -14.41
CA ALA A 112 1.63 8.99 -14.78
C ALA A 112 0.88 10.02 -13.93
N MET A 113 -0.26 9.63 -13.35
CA MET A 113 -1.05 10.47 -12.45
C MET A 113 -0.68 10.27 -10.97
N GLY A 114 0.39 9.53 -10.68
CA GLY A 114 0.81 9.22 -9.32
C GLY A 114 -0.15 8.28 -8.59
N MET A 115 -0.89 7.47 -9.35
CA MET A 115 -1.88 6.53 -8.86
C MET A 115 -1.51 5.09 -9.24
N ARG A 116 -2.10 4.14 -8.54
CA ARG A 116 -1.99 2.70 -8.82
C ARG A 116 -3.37 2.06 -8.80
N ALA A 117 -3.54 0.99 -9.56
CA ALA A 117 -4.70 0.12 -9.48
C ALA A 117 -4.29 -1.33 -9.22
N SER A 118 -5.07 -2.03 -8.41
CA SER A 118 -4.89 -3.45 -8.13
C SER A 118 -6.25 -4.16 -8.07
N LEU A 119 -6.22 -5.47 -8.25
CA LEU A 119 -7.40 -6.33 -8.18
C LEU A 119 -7.44 -6.98 -6.80
N ALA A 120 -8.52 -6.78 -6.06
CA ALA A 120 -8.80 -7.51 -4.84
C ALA A 120 -9.38 -8.91 -5.14
N GLU A 121 -9.31 -9.81 -4.15
CA GLU A 121 -9.78 -11.19 -4.26
C GLU A 121 -11.28 -11.32 -4.58
N ASP A 122 -12.07 -10.31 -4.21
CA ASP A 122 -13.51 -10.21 -4.46
C ASP A 122 -13.87 -9.65 -5.86
N GLY A 123 -12.86 -9.34 -6.68
CA GLY A 123 -13.05 -8.70 -7.99
C GLY A 123 -13.20 -7.19 -7.93
N THR A 124 -13.03 -6.55 -6.77
CA THR A 124 -13.06 -5.09 -6.65
C THR A 124 -11.75 -4.50 -7.18
N ILE A 125 -11.85 -3.42 -7.95
CA ILE A 125 -10.66 -2.64 -8.35
C ILE A 125 -10.34 -1.65 -7.22
N LEU A 126 -9.15 -1.80 -6.63
CA LEU A 126 -8.62 -0.91 -5.61
C LEU A 126 -7.68 0.11 -6.24
N PHE A 127 -7.90 1.38 -5.93
CA PHE A 127 -7.06 2.48 -6.35
C PHE A 127 -6.23 2.98 -5.17
N GLU A 128 -4.96 3.28 -5.41
CA GLU A 128 -4.06 3.91 -4.44
C GLU A 128 -3.55 5.24 -5.01
N ALA A 129 -3.67 6.32 -4.25
CA ALA A 129 -3.22 7.65 -4.67
C ALA A 129 -2.62 8.42 -3.50
N ARG A 130 -1.74 9.39 -3.76
CA ARG A 130 -1.27 10.33 -2.74
C ARG A 130 -2.41 11.24 -2.25
N ASP A 131 -2.36 11.76 -1.02
CA ASP A 131 -3.48 12.45 -0.37
C ASP A 131 -3.87 13.72 -1.15
N ASN A 132 -2.88 14.41 -1.72
CA ASN A 132 -3.12 15.54 -2.62
C ASN A 132 -3.91 15.15 -3.90
N ALA A 133 -3.59 14.02 -4.53
CA ALA A 133 -4.30 13.48 -5.67
C ALA A 133 -5.69 12.95 -5.25
N TYR A 134 -5.79 12.34 -4.07
CA TYR A 134 -7.04 11.84 -3.50
C TYR A 134 -8.03 12.95 -3.16
N GLN A 135 -7.60 14.04 -2.52
CA GLN A 135 -8.46 15.19 -2.22
C GLN A 135 -9.00 15.86 -3.48
N GLN A 136 -8.20 15.90 -4.56
CA GLN A 136 -8.70 16.36 -5.86
C GLN A 136 -9.78 15.42 -6.40
N MET A 137 -9.63 14.10 -6.23
CA MET A 137 -10.58 13.09 -6.68
C MET A 137 -11.88 13.04 -5.89
N GLN A 138 -11.82 13.23 -4.56
CA GLN A 138 -13.01 13.25 -3.69
C GLN A 138 -14.04 14.30 -4.12
N GLN A 139 -13.61 15.28 -4.92
CA GLN A 139 -14.51 16.29 -5.44
C GLN A 139 -15.24 15.91 -6.74
N LYS A 140 -14.88 14.86 -7.51
CA LYS A 140 -15.42 14.71 -8.89
C LYS A 140 -15.09 13.45 -9.71
N VAL A 141 -14.75 12.27 -9.17
CA VAL A 141 -14.58 11.09 -10.06
C VAL A 141 -15.94 10.69 -10.64
N LEU A 142 -16.15 11.03 -11.91
CA LEU A 142 -17.36 10.69 -12.66
C LEU A 142 -17.10 9.38 -13.40
N VAL A 143 -17.94 8.38 -13.14
CA VAL A 143 -17.97 7.15 -13.91
C VAL A 143 -19.00 7.34 -15.00
N THR A 144 -18.58 7.29 -16.26
CA THR A 144 -19.50 7.23 -17.40
C THR A 144 -19.28 5.93 -18.15
N GLY A 145 -20.37 5.22 -18.42
CA GLY A 145 -20.39 3.94 -19.12
C GLY A 145 -21.78 3.65 -19.67
N GLU A 146 -21.87 2.80 -20.68
CA GLU A 146 -23.15 2.41 -21.29
C GLU A 146 -23.98 1.56 -20.33
N GLY A 147 -24.66 2.20 -19.37
CA GLY A 147 -25.48 1.55 -18.34
C GLY A 147 -25.71 2.33 -17.04
N HIS A 148 -25.18 3.55 -16.93
CA HIS A 148 -25.38 4.46 -15.79
C HIS A 148 -26.28 5.64 -16.15
#